data_AF-A0A349JH04-F1
#
_entry.id   AF-A0A349JH04-F1
#
_cell.length_a   1.000
_cell.length_b   1.000
_cell.length_c   1.000
_cell.angle_alpha   90.00
_cell.angle_beta   90.00
_cell.angle_gamma   90.00
#
_symmetry.space_group_name_H-M   'P 1'
#
loop_
_entity.id
_entity.type
_entity.pdbx_description
1 polymer ?
#
loop_
_entity_poly.entity_id
_entity_poly.type
_entity_poly.pdbx_seq_one_letter_code
_entity_poly.pdbx_strand_id
1 'polypeptide(L)'
;MPKWIGKVLGVGTVTVLLLGGTGYWYVFIAGVPQLDPPKVVTDVNLNLELKTYKSTAMNSERTYGLILPPGYAKNPKQRYPVIFLLQGGHGDARAYQDKAAVTSVLHDLYKSKRLPPSIVITPDGND
;
A
#
# COMPACT_ATOMS: atom_id res chain seq x y z
N MET A 1 41.24 35.49 -9.33
CA MET A 1 40.80 34.19 -8.81
C MET A 1 41.11 33.10 -9.84
N PRO A 2 41.67 31.93 -9.46
CA PRO A 2 42.05 30.89 -10.41
C PRO A 2 40.85 30.35 -11.21
N LYS A 3 40.98 30.27 -12.54
CA LYS A 3 39.91 29.79 -13.45
C LYS A 3 39.48 28.33 -13.18
N TRP A 4 40.30 27.54 -12.50
CA TRP A 4 39.98 26.16 -12.14
C TRP A 4 38.95 26.05 -11.00
N ILE A 5 38.90 27.03 -10.10
CA ILE A 5 37.95 27.03 -8.96
C ILE A 5 36.50 27.12 -9.46
N GLY A 6 36.24 27.95 -10.47
CA GLY A 6 34.90 28.06 -11.07
C GLY A 6 34.43 26.77 -11.75
N LYS A 7 35.35 26.02 -12.37
CA LYS A 7 35.03 24.72 -12.99
C LYS A 7 34.69 23.65 -11.94
N VAL A 8 35.46 23.59 -10.85
CA VAL A 8 35.22 22.64 -9.75
C VAL A 8 33.88 22.94 -9.04
N LEU A 9 33.59 24.21 -8.77
CA LEU A 9 32.31 24.64 -8.19
C LEU A 9 31.12 24.35 -9.13
N GLY A 10 31.29 24.56 -10.44
CA GLY A 10 30.27 24.24 -11.44
C GLY A 10 29.95 22.74 -11.49
N VAL A 11 30.97 21.88 -11.52
CA VAL A 11 30.79 20.41 -11.51
C VAL A 11 30.11 19.97 -10.21
N GLY A 12 30.56 20.46 -9.05
CA GLY A 12 29.95 20.11 -7.77
C GLY A 12 28.47 20.49 -7.67
N THR A 13 28.10 21.68 -8.18
CA THR A 13 26.71 22.13 -8.20
C THR A 13 25.83 21.24 -9.07
N VAL A 14 26.31 20.86 -10.26
CA VAL A 14 25.57 19.94 -11.16
C VAL A 14 25.39 18.57 -10.51
N THR A 15 26.41 18.04 -9.85
CA THR A 15 26.31 16.74 -9.15
C THR A 15 25.27 16.78 -8.03
N VAL A 16 25.25 17.83 -7.20
CA VAL A 16 24.26 17.97 -6.11
C VAL A 16 22.84 18.09 -6.67
N LEU A 17 22.64 18.86 -7.74
CA LEU A 17 21.32 18.98 -8.38
C LEU A 17 20.85 17.66 -8.99
N LEU A 18 21.74 16.90 -9.62
CA LEU A 18 21.42 15.58 -10.17
C LEU A 18 21.09 14.57 -9.07
N LEU A 19 21.85 14.54 -7.98
CA LEU A 19 21.57 13.65 -6.85
C LEU A 19 20.28 14.04 -6.12
N GLY A 20 20.04 15.34 -5.92
CA GLY A 20 18.81 15.84 -5.32
C GLY A 20 17.59 15.55 -6.20
N GLY A 21 17.69 15.78 -7.51
CA GLY A 21 16.63 15.51 -8.47
C GLY A 21 16.32 14.02 -8.61
N THR A 22 17.35 13.17 -8.70
CA THR A 22 17.15 11.71 -8.75
C THR A 22 16.63 11.15 -7.43
N GLY A 23 17.11 11.66 -6.29
CA GLY A 23 16.60 11.31 -4.96
C GLY A 23 15.14 11.70 -4.79
N TYR A 24 14.76 12.92 -5.18
CA TYR A 24 13.37 13.38 -5.17
C TYR A 24 12.49 12.51 -6.07
N TRP A 25 12.92 12.27 -7.31
CA TRP A 25 12.19 11.40 -8.24
C TRP A 25 11.97 10.01 -7.64
N TYR A 26 13.02 9.41 -7.06
CA TYR A 26 12.92 8.09 -6.46
C TYR A 26 11.90 8.06 -5.30
N VAL A 27 12.00 9.00 -4.36
CA VAL A 27 11.12 9.05 -3.19
C VAL A 27 9.66 9.29 -3.56
N PHE A 28 9.39 10.22 -4.48
CA PHE A 28 8.03 10.64 -4.81
C PHE A 28 7.35 9.81 -5.89
N ILE A 29 8.10 9.31 -6.87
CA ILE A 29 7.53 8.56 -8.00
C ILE A 29 7.68 7.05 -7.81
N ALA A 30 8.88 6.56 -7.52
CA ALA A 30 9.11 5.14 -7.30
C ALA A 30 8.66 4.67 -5.90
N GLY A 31 8.54 5.62 -4.96
CA GLY A 31 8.27 5.35 -3.56
C GLY A 31 9.54 5.09 -2.75
N VAL A 32 9.51 5.43 -1.46
CA VAL A 32 10.63 5.14 -0.54
C VAL A 32 10.87 3.63 -0.49
N PRO A 33 12.12 3.16 -0.68
CA PRO A 33 12.40 1.74 -0.60
C PRO A 33 12.22 1.30 0.86
N GLN A 34 11.48 0.22 1.05
CA GLN A 34 11.20 -0.30 2.38
C GLN A 34 12.42 -1.08 2.88
N LEU A 35 13.23 -0.45 3.73
CA LEU A 35 14.47 -1.05 4.25
C LEU A 35 14.18 -2.28 5.14
N ASP A 36 13.03 -2.28 5.80
CA ASP A 36 12.52 -3.38 6.62
C ASP A 36 11.17 -3.86 6.07
N PRO A 37 11.16 -4.84 5.14
CA PRO A 37 9.92 -5.33 4.56
C PRO A 37 9.03 -6.01 5.62
N PRO A 38 7.70 -6.01 5.43
CA PRO A 38 6.80 -6.62 6.39
C PRO A 38 7.03 -8.12 6.47
N LYS A 39 6.86 -8.68 7.67
CA LYS A 39 6.93 -10.14 7.88
C LYS A 39 5.70 -10.79 7.26
N VAL A 40 5.91 -11.56 6.19
CA VAL A 40 4.85 -12.32 5.52
C VAL A 40 4.74 -13.69 6.18
N VAL A 41 3.56 -13.98 6.73
CA VAL A 41 3.19 -15.35 7.14
C VAL A 41 2.70 -16.06 5.88
N THR A 42 3.17 -17.29 5.63
CA THR A 42 2.84 -18.05 4.41
C THR A 42 1.66 -19.00 4.59
N ASP A 43 1.34 -19.40 5.82
CA ASP A 43 0.21 -20.28 6.15
C ASP A 43 -0.99 -19.48 6.68
N VAL A 44 -1.54 -18.64 5.81
CA VAL A 44 -2.65 -17.74 6.16
C VAL A 44 -3.91 -18.17 5.43
N ASN A 45 -4.96 -18.52 6.19
CA ASN A 45 -6.30 -18.72 5.64
C ASN A 45 -7.02 -17.37 5.40
N LEU A 46 -6.33 -16.45 4.73
CA LEU A 46 -6.82 -15.12 4.34
C LEU A 46 -6.22 -14.79 2.97
N ASN A 47 -7.05 -14.26 2.07
CA ASN A 47 -6.62 -13.84 0.75
C ASN A 47 -7.15 -12.43 0.46
N LEU A 48 -6.36 -11.63 -0.26
CA LEU A 48 -6.81 -10.39 -0.85
C LEU A 48 -7.34 -10.69 -2.25
N GLU A 49 -8.63 -10.42 -2.48
CA GLU A 49 -9.24 -10.48 -3.79
C GLU A 49 -9.47 -9.07 -4.33
N LEU A 50 -9.06 -8.82 -5.58
CA LEU A 50 -9.46 -7.60 -6.28
C LEU A 50 -10.83 -7.79 -6.92
N LYS A 51 -11.70 -6.81 -6.70
CA LYS A 51 -13.05 -6.75 -7.26
C LYS A 51 -13.28 -5.38 -7.87
N THR A 52 -14.23 -5.29 -8.78
CA THR A 52 -14.62 -4.04 -9.43
C THR A 52 -16.11 -3.76 -9.23
N TYR A 53 -16.48 -2.48 -9.30
CA TYR A 53 -17.87 -2.04 -9.36
C TYR A 53 -17.99 -0.76 -10.21
N LYS A 54 -19.15 -0.55 -10.81
CA LYS A 54 -19.45 0.72 -11.49
C LYS A 54 -19.84 1.78 -10.46
N SER A 55 -19.04 2.83 -10.33
CA SER A 55 -19.33 3.96 -9.46
C SER A 55 -20.20 4.99 -10.20
N THR A 56 -21.42 5.20 -9.71
CA THR A 56 -22.31 6.24 -10.24
C THR A 56 -21.75 7.63 -9.96
N ALA A 57 -21.20 7.85 -8.75
CA ALA A 57 -20.67 9.16 -8.34
C ALA A 57 -19.48 9.62 -9.19
N MET A 58 -18.68 8.68 -9.69
CA MET A 58 -17.48 8.95 -10.49
C MET A 58 -17.65 8.66 -11.98
N ASN A 59 -18.80 8.11 -12.38
CA ASN A 59 -19.09 7.64 -13.73
C ASN A 59 -18.03 6.66 -14.31
N SER A 60 -17.30 5.94 -13.47
CA SER A 60 -16.18 5.07 -13.85
C SER A 60 -16.26 3.71 -13.14
N GLU A 61 -15.53 2.71 -13.66
CA GLU A 61 -15.31 1.48 -12.90
C GLU A 61 -14.24 1.72 -11.84
N ARG A 62 -14.46 1.19 -10.64
CA ARG A 62 -13.56 1.32 -9.50
C ARG A 62 -13.16 -0.04 -9.00
N THR A 63 -11.88 -0.17 -8.65
CA THR A 63 -11.30 -1.39 -8.09
C THR A 63 -11.20 -1.27 -6.57
N TYR A 64 -11.40 -2.37 -5.86
CA TYR A 64 -11.15 -2.47 -4.44
C TYR A 64 -10.60 -3.85 -4.10
N GLY A 65 -9.81 -3.92 -3.04
CA GLY A 65 -9.41 -5.17 -2.44
C GLY A 65 -10.42 -5.62 -1.39
N LEU A 66 -10.63 -6.93 -1.31
CA LEU A 66 -11.55 -7.57 -0.39
C LEU A 66 -10.81 -8.70 0.34
N ILE A 67 -10.85 -8.67 1.67
CA ILE A 67 -10.40 -9.76 2.52
C ILE A 67 -11.59 -10.22 3.35
N LEU A 68 -11.96 -11.48 3.17
CA LEU A 68 -13.03 -12.10 3.93
C LEU A 68 -12.46 -12.81 5.17
N PRO A 69 -13.16 -12.76 6.31
CA PRO A 69 -12.70 -13.43 7.52
C PRO A 69 -12.76 -14.96 7.37
N PRO A 70 -11.99 -15.71 8.17
CA PRO A 70 -11.98 -17.17 8.11
C PRO A 70 -13.38 -17.74 8.38
N GLY A 71 -13.82 -18.68 7.55
CA GLY A 71 -15.13 -19.32 7.70
C GLY A 71 -16.32 -18.50 7.19
N TYR A 72 -16.09 -17.34 6.54
CA TYR A 72 -17.15 -16.51 5.97
C TYR A 72 -18.15 -17.30 5.10
N ALA A 73 -17.65 -18.07 4.13
CA ALA A 73 -18.49 -18.84 3.21
C ALA A 73 -19.31 -19.97 3.90
N LYS A 74 -18.87 -20.44 5.07
CA LYS A 74 -19.55 -21.52 5.80
C LYS A 74 -20.68 -21.00 6.70
N ASN A 75 -20.75 -19.69 6.94
CA ASN A 75 -21.67 -19.07 7.89
C ASN A 75 -22.49 -17.94 7.24
N PRO A 76 -23.43 -18.26 6.32
CA PRO A 76 -24.13 -17.26 5.51
C PRO A 76 -25.04 -16.31 6.32
N LYS A 77 -25.41 -16.68 7.55
CA LYS A 77 -26.22 -15.86 8.45
C LYS A 77 -25.39 -14.98 9.39
N GLN A 78 -24.09 -15.22 9.50
CA GLN A 78 -23.22 -14.47 10.40
C GLN A 78 -22.94 -13.09 9.81
N ARG A 79 -23.10 -12.05 10.64
CA ARG A 79 -22.69 -10.68 10.32
C ARG A 79 -21.28 -10.45 10.84
N TYR A 80 -20.50 -9.67 10.08
CA TYR A 80 -19.14 -9.29 10.44
C TYR A 80 -19.02 -7.76 10.43
N PRO A 81 -18.21 -7.17 11.32
CA PRO A 81 -17.83 -5.78 11.18
C PRO A 81 -17.05 -5.56 9.87
N VAL A 82 -17.18 -4.37 9.30
CA VAL A 82 -16.52 -3.98 8.04
C VAL A 82 -15.52 -2.89 8.32
N ILE A 83 -14.28 -3.07 7.83
CA ILE A 83 -13.20 -2.10 7.95
C ILE A 83 -12.88 -1.60 6.54
N PHE A 84 -13.06 -0.29 6.31
CA PHE A 84 -12.54 0.38 5.13
C PHE A 84 -11.14 0.90 5.45
N LEU A 85 -10.14 0.39 4.75
CA LEU A 85 -8.73 0.69 4.98
C LEU A 85 -8.18 1.50 3.80
N LEU A 86 -8.11 2.82 3.98
CA LEU A 86 -7.79 3.77 2.92
C LEU A 86 -6.29 4.02 2.82
N GLN A 87 -5.76 3.92 1.60
CA GLN A 87 -4.35 4.15 1.31
C GLN A 87 -4.02 5.67 1.30
N GLY A 88 -2.73 6.02 1.34
CA GLY A 88 -2.25 7.41 1.31
C GLY A 88 -2.22 8.03 -0.09
N GLY A 89 -1.20 8.83 -0.40
CA GLY A 89 -0.94 9.23 -1.80
C GLY A 89 -0.22 8.11 -2.57
N HIS A 90 -0.54 7.94 -3.85
CA HIS A 90 0.16 7.03 -4.78
C HIS A 90 0.08 5.52 -4.43
N GLY A 91 -0.92 5.08 -3.69
CA GLY A 91 -1.23 3.67 -3.48
C GLY A 91 -2.54 3.29 -4.16
N ASP A 92 -2.77 2.00 -4.33
CA ASP A 92 -3.97 1.45 -4.95
C ASP A 92 -4.67 0.48 -3.99
N ALA A 93 -5.64 -0.27 -4.52
CA ALA A 93 -6.37 -1.31 -3.78
C ALA A 93 -5.46 -2.40 -3.15
N ARG A 94 -4.22 -2.58 -3.62
CA ARG A 94 -3.26 -3.57 -3.09
C ARG A 94 -2.22 -2.98 -2.14
N ALA A 95 -2.11 -1.66 -2.03
CA ALA A 95 -1.04 -0.99 -1.30
C ALA A 95 -0.79 -1.56 0.12
N TYR A 96 -1.85 -1.89 0.87
CA TYR A 96 -1.72 -2.47 2.20
C TYR A 96 -1.22 -3.92 2.21
N GLN A 97 -1.55 -4.71 1.20
CA GLN A 97 -0.98 -6.04 1.07
C GLN A 97 0.49 -5.96 0.71
N ASP A 98 0.84 -5.12 -0.27
CA ASP A 98 2.19 -5.09 -0.81
C ASP A 98 3.19 -4.39 0.13
N LYS A 99 2.76 -3.33 0.84
CA LYS A 99 3.64 -2.54 1.74
C LYS A 99 3.57 -2.97 3.21
N ALA A 100 2.48 -3.61 3.64
CA ALA A 100 2.25 -3.92 5.06
C ALA A 100 1.86 -5.38 5.34
N ALA A 101 1.81 -6.26 4.32
CA ALA A 101 1.38 -7.65 4.46
C ALA A 101 0.07 -7.79 5.26
N VAL A 102 -0.94 -6.99 4.91
CA VAL A 102 -2.17 -6.85 5.72
C VAL A 102 -2.84 -8.20 6.06
N THR A 103 -2.80 -9.21 5.18
CA THR A 103 -3.32 -10.55 5.50
C THR A 103 -2.57 -11.22 6.67
N SER A 104 -1.25 -11.03 6.78
CA SER A 104 -0.44 -11.54 7.89
C SER A 104 -0.76 -10.81 9.19
N VAL A 105 -0.93 -9.49 9.14
CA VAL A 105 -1.32 -8.68 10.29
C VAL A 105 -2.70 -9.10 10.80
N LEU A 106 -3.67 -9.26 9.90
CA LEU A 106 -5.02 -9.71 10.25
C LEU A 106 -5.02 -11.11 10.85
N HIS A 107 -4.21 -12.03 10.32
CA HIS A 107 -4.05 -13.36 10.89
C HIS A 107 -3.59 -13.32 12.34
N ASP A 108 -2.54 -12.55 12.63
CA ASP A 108 -2.01 -12.43 13.98
C ASP A 108 -3.03 -11.76 14.93
N LEU A 109 -3.76 -10.75 14.45
CA LEU A 109 -4.80 -10.09 15.23
C LEU A 109 -5.98 -11.01 15.54
N TYR A 110 -6.43 -11.81 14.57
CA TYR A 110 -7.48 -12.80 14.78
C TYR A 110 -7.03 -13.92 15.72
N LYS A 111 -5.82 -14.44 15.53
CA LYS A 111 -5.23 -15.50 16.36
C LYS A 111 -5.04 -15.04 17.81
N SER A 112 -4.57 -13.81 18.00
CA SER A 112 -4.40 -13.19 19.33
C SER A 112 -5.70 -12.62 19.91
N LYS A 113 -6.83 -12.71 19.20
CA LYS A 113 -8.15 -12.17 19.59
C LYS A 113 -8.14 -10.66 19.87
N ARG A 114 -7.19 -9.92 19.30
CA ARG A 114 -7.11 -8.45 19.40
C ARG A 114 -7.97 -7.73 18.37
N LEU A 115 -8.45 -8.45 17.36
CA LEU A 115 -9.45 -8.01 16.42
C LEU A 115 -10.46 -9.15 16.24
N PRO A 116 -11.79 -8.90 16.33
CA PRO A 116 -12.77 -9.89 15.91
C PRO A 116 -12.67 -10.12 14.39
N PRO A 117 -12.99 -11.33 13.88
CA PRO A 117 -13.04 -11.58 12.44
C PRO A 117 -13.90 -10.53 11.73
N SER A 118 -13.33 -9.90 10.70
CA SER A 118 -13.91 -8.73 10.03
C SER A 118 -13.79 -8.86 8.52
N ILE A 119 -14.69 -8.20 7.79
CA ILE A 119 -14.52 -7.97 6.35
C ILE A 119 -13.64 -6.74 6.20
N VAL A 120 -12.55 -6.83 5.43
CA VAL A 120 -11.67 -5.69 5.17
C VAL A 120 -11.76 -5.32 3.70
N ILE A 121 -11.98 -4.03 3.44
CA ILE A 121 -12.08 -3.45 2.11
C ILE A 121 -10.96 -2.42 1.96
N THR A 122 -10.17 -2.53 0.89
CA THR A 122 -9.12 -1.57 0.52
C THR A 122 -9.47 -0.90 -0.81
N PRO A 123 -10.23 0.21 -0.81
CA PRO A 123 -10.62 0.90 -2.04
C PRO A 123 -9.40 1.46 -2.76
N ASP A 124 -9.41 1.43 -4.10
CA ASP A 124 -8.52 2.28 -4.89
C ASP A 124 -8.99 3.73 -4.78
N GLY A 125 -8.12 4.58 -4.22
CA GLY A 125 -8.38 5.99 -3.97
C GLY A 125 -7.77 6.93 -5.02
N ASN A 126 -7.18 6.40 -6.09
CA ASN A 126 -6.66 7.23 -7.17
C ASN A 126 -7.80 7.67 -8.09
N ASP A 127 -7.88 8.97 -8.37
CA ASP A 127 -8.91 9.58 -9.23
C ASP A 127 -8.29 10.24 -10.45
#